data_AF-A0A0C2UCP5-F1
#
_entry.id   AF-A0A0C2UCP5-F1
#
_cell.length_a   1.000
_cell.length_b   1.000
_cell.length_c   1.000
_cell.angle_alpha   90.00
_cell.angle_beta   90.00
_cell.angle_gamma   90.00
#
_symmetry.space_group_name_H-M   'P 1'
#
loop_
_entity.id
_entity.type
_entity.pdbx_description
1 polymer ?
#
loop_
_entity_poly.entity_id
_entity_poly.type
_entity_poly.pdbx_seq_one_letter_code
_entity_poly.pdbx_strand_id
1 'polypeptide(L)'
;MNTQTGALLHQAHMTTIEALQSLDELLGNNKKAPAHDDLLGRKLKQLARILKSEVESHFGFEENHLFKVFVEQGETGIVTMLTHEHRSILPLALQVADLAVAAAETGFTDASWSEFKDAGAELVEREIFHIQKEEMGLLAAISAMVDPETDADLAETYRREVG
;
A
#
# COMPACT_ATOMS: atom_id res chain seq x y z
N MET A 1 -24.24 0.07 1.73
CA MET A 1 -24.10 1.39 2.40
C MET A 1 -22.60 1.59 2.55
N ASN A 2 -22.03 2.75 2.22
CA ASN A 2 -20.59 2.97 2.45
C ASN A 2 -20.37 3.13 3.96
N THR A 3 -19.52 2.27 4.53
CA THR A 3 -19.05 2.38 5.92
C THR A 3 -17.97 3.44 6.03
N GLN A 4 -17.76 3.99 7.23
CA GLN A 4 -16.72 5.00 7.45
C GLN A 4 -15.33 4.39 7.29
N THR A 5 -15.11 3.21 7.86
CA THR A 5 -13.84 2.48 7.72
C THR A 5 -13.57 2.17 6.26
N GLY A 6 -14.58 1.67 5.54
CA GLY A 6 -14.42 1.36 4.11
C GLY A 6 -14.10 2.58 3.25
N ALA A 7 -14.66 3.75 3.56
CA ALA A 7 -14.32 4.98 2.85
C ALA A 7 -12.88 5.45 3.11
N LEU A 8 -12.36 5.25 4.32
CA LEU A 8 -10.97 5.58 4.67
C LEU A 8 -9.98 4.64 3.97
N LEU A 9 -10.24 3.33 4.02
CA LEU A 9 -9.45 2.32 3.31
C LEU A 9 -9.42 2.62 1.81
N HIS A 10 -10.59 2.86 1.22
CA HIS A 10 -10.70 3.22 -0.20
C HIS A 10 -9.85 4.45 -0.56
N GLN A 11 -9.88 5.49 0.26
CA GLN A 11 -9.08 6.70 0.01
C GLN A 11 -7.57 6.42 0.07
N ALA A 12 -7.12 5.58 1.00
CA ALA A 12 -5.73 5.15 1.08
C ALA A 12 -5.35 4.31 -0.15
N HIS A 13 -6.17 3.34 -0.52
CA HIS A 13 -5.97 2.50 -1.71
C HIS A 13 -5.83 3.35 -2.98
N MET A 14 -6.70 4.34 -3.19
CA MET A 14 -6.59 5.21 -4.38
C MET A 14 -5.28 5.99 -4.39
N THR A 15 -4.81 6.46 -3.22
CA THR A 15 -3.52 7.16 -3.09
C THR A 15 -2.35 6.23 -3.44
N THR A 16 -2.40 4.99 -2.96
CA THR A 16 -1.39 3.97 -3.24
C THR A 16 -1.40 3.55 -4.70
N ILE A 17 -2.58 3.33 -5.31
CA ILE A 17 -2.72 3.04 -6.74
C ILE A 17 -2.12 4.17 -7.59
N GLU A 18 -2.40 5.43 -7.30
CA GLU A 18 -1.84 6.57 -8.04
C GLU A 18 -0.30 6.59 -7.96
N ALA A 19 0.27 6.29 -6.79
CA ALA A 19 1.72 6.20 -6.62
C ALA A 19 2.32 5.03 -7.43
N LEU A 20 1.67 3.87 -7.43
CA LEU A 20 2.10 2.69 -8.19
C LEU A 20 2.00 2.89 -9.70
N GLN A 21 0.94 3.56 -10.18
CA GLN A 21 0.82 3.93 -11.59
C GLN A 21 1.94 4.90 -12.00
N SER A 22 2.25 5.88 -11.16
CA SER A 22 3.37 6.79 -11.43
C SER A 22 4.73 6.07 -11.41
N LEU A 23 4.89 5.07 -10.54
CA LEU A 23 6.06 4.18 -10.53
C LEU A 23 6.14 3.37 -11.82
N ASP A 24 5.07 2.69 -12.22
CA ASP A 24 5.04 1.88 -13.45
C ASP A 24 5.37 2.71 -14.70
N GLU A 25 4.81 3.91 -14.81
CA GLU A 25 5.15 4.87 -15.86
C GLU A 25 6.64 5.26 -15.84
N LEU A 26 7.21 5.50 -14.65
CA LEU A 26 8.64 5.81 -14.51
C LEU A 26 9.50 4.64 -14.99
N LEU A 27 9.17 3.41 -14.61
CA LEU A 27 9.90 2.21 -14.99
C LEU A 27 9.78 1.90 -16.49
N GLY A 28 8.59 2.08 -17.07
CA GLY A 28 8.29 1.85 -18.47
C GLY A 28 8.95 2.86 -19.41
N ASN A 29 8.99 4.13 -19.02
CA ASN A 29 9.58 5.20 -19.83
C ASN A 29 11.11 5.21 -19.82
N ASN A 30 11.75 4.53 -18.86
CA ASN A 30 13.19 4.60 -18.64
C ASN A 30 13.86 3.23 -18.80
N LYS A 31 14.61 3.05 -19.90
CA LYS A 31 15.47 1.88 -20.10
C LYS A 31 16.76 1.95 -19.27
N LYS A 32 17.25 3.16 -19.00
CA LYS A 32 18.42 3.47 -18.17
C LYS A 32 18.00 4.36 -17.01
N ALA A 33 18.88 4.53 -16.03
CA ALA A 33 18.66 5.45 -14.93
C ALA A 33 18.22 6.84 -15.45
N PRO A 34 17.08 7.37 -15.00
CA PRO A 34 16.66 8.72 -15.36
C PRO A 34 17.66 9.75 -14.79
N ALA A 35 17.80 10.88 -15.47
CA ALA A 35 18.62 11.99 -14.97
C ALA A 35 18.05 12.48 -13.63
N HIS A 36 18.94 12.73 -12.66
CA HIS A 36 18.54 13.28 -11.38
C HIS A 36 18.22 14.77 -11.51
N ASP A 37 17.01 15.14 -11.08
CA ASP A 37 16.57 16.51 -10.92
C ASP A 37 15.65 16.64 -9.70
N ASP A 38 15.34 17.88 -9.33
CA ASP A 38 14.51 18.18 -8.16
C ASP A 38 13.09 17.58 -8.26
N LEU A 39 12.56 17.42 -9.48
CA LEU A 39 11.23 16.88 -9.70
C LEU A 39 11.20 15.37 -9.43
N LEU A 40 12.15 14.63 -10.00
CA LEU A 40 12.34 13.21 -9.75
C LEU A 40 12.60 12.95 -8.26
N GLY A 41 13.49 13.75 -7.65
CA GLY A 41 13.78 13.62 -6.22
C GLY A 41 12.55 13.79 -5.33
N ARG A 42 11.65 14.75 -5.64
CA ARG A 42 10.38 14.89 -4.92
C ARG A 42 9.44 13.71 -5.14
N LYS A 43 9.31 13.23 -6.39
CA LYS A 43 8.46 12.06 -6.72
C LYS A 43 8.90 10.81 -5.97
N LEU A 44 10.21 10.53 -5.95
CA LEU A 44 10.77 9.39 -5.24
C LEU A 44 10.55 9.47 -3.71
N LYS A 45 10.73 10.65 -3.12
CA LYS A 45 10.43 10.88 -1.68
C LYS A 45 8.93 10.77 -1.36
N GLN A 46 8.06 11.07 -2.32
CA GLN A 46 6.62 10.92 -2.15
C GLN A 46 6.23 9.43 -2.25
N LEU A 47 6.72 8.73 -3.28
CA LEU A 47 6.55 7.28 -3.43
C LEU A 47 6.96 6.54 -2.16
N ALA A 48 8.17 6.80 -1.66
CA ALA A 48 8.67 6.14 -0.46
C ALA A 48 7.79 6.38 0.78
N ARG A 49 7.23 7.59 0.92
CA ARG A 49 6.32 7.92 2.03
C ARG A 49 4.99 7.18 1.92
N ILE A 50 4.41 7.13 0.72
CA ILE A 50 3.15 6.43 0.47
C ILE A 50 3.33 4.93 0.71
N LEU A 51 4.37 4.31 0.14
CA LEU A 51 4.65 2.89 0.34
C LEU A 51 4.86 2.52 1.80
N LYS A 52 5.60 3.34 2.58
CA LYS A 52 5.78 3.10 4.01
C LYS A 52 4.47 3.24 4.79
N SER A 53 3.68 4.27 4.48
CA SER A 53 2.36 4.43 5.10
C SER A 53 1.44 3.25 4.82
N GLU A 54 1.46 2.71 3.61
CA GLU A 54 0.69 1.51 3.23
C GLU A 54 1.14 0.30 4.06
N VAL A 55 2.40 -0.11 3.92
CA VAL A 55 2.82 -1.41 4.47
C VAL A 55 3.12 -1.40 5.97
N GLU A 56 3.34 -0.24 6.58
CA GLU A 56 3.59 -0.12 8.03
C GLU A 56 2.31 0.24 8.79
N SER A 57 1.59 1.29 8.34
CA SER A 57 0.41 1.79 9.06
C SER A 57 -0.89 1.19 8.56
N HIS A 58 -1.13 1.11 7.25
CA HIS A 58 -2.38 0.55 6.70
C HIS A 58 -2.50 -0.94 7.01
N PHE A 59 -1.52 -1.75 6.58
CA PHE A 59 -1.50 -3.19 6.91
C PHE A 59 -1.50 -3.41 8.43
N GLY A 60 -0.80 -2.55 9.16
CA GLY A 60 -0.78 -2.55 10.62
C GLY A 60 -2.17 -2.37 11.22
N PHE A 61 -2.95 -1.40 10.74
CA PHE A 61 -4.32 -1.19 11.17
C PHE A 61 -5.18 -2.42 10.88
N GLU A 62 -5.08 -2.96 9.67
CA GLU A 62 -5.91 -4.08 9.26
C GLU A 62 -5.64 -5.32 10.11
N GLU A 63 -4.38 -5.72 10.26
CA GLU A 63 -4.01 -6.90 11.02
C GLU A 63 -4.27 -6.74 12.53
N ASN A 64 -4.03 -5.54 13.09
CA ASN A 64 -4.15 -5.31 14.52
C ASN A 64 -5.55 -4.95 14.99
N HIS A 65 -6.45 -4.53 14.09
CA HIS A 65 -7.79 -4.05 14.45
C HIS A 65 -8.87 -4.69 13.58
N LEU A 66 -8.86 -4.41 12.28
CA LEU A 66 -9.96 -4.82 11.38
C LEU A 66 -10.11 -6.34 11.31
N PHE A 67 -9.04 -7.06 11.04
CA PHE A 67 -9.04 -8.51 10.86
C PHE A 67 -9.43 -9.26 12.16
N LYS A 68 -9.19 -8.67 13.33
CA LYS A 68 -9.65 -9.26 14.60
C LYS A 68 -11.16 -9.32 14.67
N VAL A 69 -11.86 -8.27 14.24
CA VAL A 69 -13.33 -8.25 14.17
C VAL A 69 -13.85 -9.38 13.27
N PHE A 70 -13.21 -9.61 12.13
CA PHE A 70 -13.59 -10.67 11.19
C PHE A 70 -13.38 -12.06 11.80
N VAL A 71 -12.23 -12.30 12.43
CA VAL A 71 -11.91 -13.56 13.09
C VAL A 71 -12.88 -13.86 14.24
N GLU A 72 -13.25 -12.86 15.03
CA GLU A 72 -14.23 -13.00 16.13
C GLU A 72 -15.63 -13.38 15.63
N GLN A 73 -15.97 -12.98 14.40
CA GLN A 73 -17.22 -13.35 13.73
C GLN A 73 -17.13 -14.68 12.93
N GLY A 74 -15.97 -15.34 12.95
CA GLY A 74 -15.73 -16.62 12.28
C GLY A 74 -15.24 -16.51 10.83
N GLU A 75 -14.97 -15.30 10.33
CA GLU A 75 -14.46 -15.07 8.98
C GLU A 75 -12.93 -15.07 8.95
N THR A 76 -12.35 -16.26 8.70
CA THR A 76 -10.90 -16.45 8.70
C THR A 76 -10.29 -16.55 7.30
N GLY A 77 -11.10 -16.82 6.27
CA GLY A 77 -10.62 -17.11 4.91
C GLY A 77 -9.93 -15.91 4.26
N ILE A 78 -10.63 -14.78 4.20
CA ILE A 78 -10.12 -13.53 3.63
C ILE A 78 -8.95 -12.98 4.46
N VAL A 79 -9.07 -13.00 5.79
CA VAL A 79 -8.02 -12.56 6.73
C VAL A 79 -6.74 -13.34 6.50
N THR A 80 -6.82 -14.67 6.41
CA THR A 80 -5.64 -15.52 6.20
C THR A 80 -4.98 -15.19 4.86
N MET A 81 -5.76 -15.00 3.80
CA MET A 81 -5.24 -14.67 2.47
C MET A 81 -4.49 -13.34 2.47
N LEU A 82 -5.14 -12.26 2.91
CA LEU A 82 -4.57 -10.91 2.90
C LEU A 82 -3.34 -10.81 3.80
N THR A 83 -3.37 -11.41 5.00
CA THR A 83 -2.21 -11.44 5.89
C THR A 83 -0.99 -12.15 5.26
N HIS A 84 -1.20 -13.21 4.45
CA HIS A 84 -0.09 -13.84 3.74
C HIS A 84 0.49 -12.94 2.64
N GLU A 85 -0.37 -12.17 1.99
CA GLU A 85 0.03 -11.22 0.96
C GLU A 85 0.82 -10.05 1.55
N HIS A 86 0.34 -9.45 2.66
CA HIS A 86 1.06 -8.42 3.41
C HIS A 86 2.49 -8.84 3.72
N ARG A 87 2.69 -10.06 4.25
CA ARG A 87 4.02 -10.59 4.56
C ARG A 87 4.92 -10.70 3.35
N SER A 88 4.36 -10.91 2.16
CA SER A 88 5.12 -11.01 0.91
C SER A 88 5.41 -9.64 0.29
N ILE A 89 4.51 -8.68 0.46
CA ILE A 89 4.56 -7.34 -0.11
C ILE A 89 5.44 -6.41 0.73
N LEU A 90 5.28 -6.44 2.05
CA LEU A 90 5.98 -5.57 3.00
C LEU A 90 7.49 -5.47 2.74
N PRO A 91 8.28 -6.57 2.67
CA PRO A 91 9.71 -6.45 2.44
C PRO A 91 10.07 -5.83 1.09
N LEU A 92 9.24 -6.10 0.06
CA LEU A 92 9.44 -5.57 -1.28
C LEU A 92 9.13 -4.06 -1.34
N ALA A 93 8.04 -3.62 -0.73
CA ALA A 93 7.67 -2.22 -0.63
C ALA A 93 8.72 -1.40 0.13
N LEU A 94 9.25 -1.95 1.24
CA LEU A 94 10.33 -1.30 2.00
C LEU A 94 11.62 -1.20 1.17
N GLN A 95 11.99 -2.23 0.41
CA GLN A 95 13.15 -2.18 -0.48
C GLN A 95 13.00 -1.07 -1.54
N VAL A 96 11.84 -1.00 -2.21
CA VAL A 96 11.55 0.05 -3.21
C VAL A 96 11.58 1.43 -2.58
N ALA A 97 10.99 1.60 -1.39
CA ALA A 97 10.98 2.87 -0.68
C ALA A 97 12.40 3.33 -0.30
N ASP A 98 13.25 2.43 0.18
CA ASP A 98 14.62 2.76 0.58
C ASP A 98 15.51 3.11 -0.62
N LEU A 99 15.37 2.37 -1.73
CA LEU A 99 16.04 2.70 -3.00
C LEU A 99 15.56 4.05 -3.56
N ALA A 100 14.26 4.34 -3.46
CA ALA A 100 13.71 5.63 -3.87
C ALA A 100 14.27 6.79 -3.02
N VAL A 101 14.37 6.63 -1.70
CA VAL A 101 14.96 7.66 -0.82
C VAL A 101 16.43 7.90 -1.18
N ALA A 102 17.23 6.86 -1.34
CA ALA A 102 18.64 6.99 -1.71
C ALA A 102 18.80 7.70 -3.07
N ALA A 103 18.04 7.27 -4.07
CA ALA A 103 18.08 7.87 -5.40
C ALA A 103 17.53 9.31 -5.44
N ALA A 104 16.64 9.68 -4.53
CA ALA A 104 16.17 11.05 -4.41
C ALA A 104 17.28 12.02 -3.96
N GLU A 105 18.27 11.53 -3.21
CA GLU A 105 19.37 12.34 -2.70
C GLU A 105 20.53 12.45 -3.70
N THR A 106 20.91 11.33 -4.34
CA THR A 106 22.13 11.26 -5.15
C THR A 106 21.91 10.82 -6.60
N GLY A 107 20.66 10.58 -7.00
CA GLY A 107 20.34 9.95 -8.28
C GLY A 107 20.57 8.43 -8.27
N PHE A 108 20.09 7.77 -9.32
CA PHE A 108 20.35 6.35 -9.53
C PHE A 108 21.72 6.12 -10.20
N THR A 109 22.44 5.12 -9.71
CA THR A 109 23.47 4.41 -10.50
C THR A 109 22.79 3.38 -11.42
N ASP A 110 23.51 2.86 -12.42
CA ASP A 110 23.00 1.77 -13.27
C ASP A 110 22.61 0.52 -12.45
N ALA A 111 23.40 0.19 -11.42
CA ALA A 111 23.13 -0.96 -10.56
C ALA A 111 21.87 -0.75 -9.71
N SER A 112 21.78 0.37 -8.98
CA SER A 112 20.61 0.70 -8.15
C SER A 112 19.35 0.92 -8.99
N TRP A 113 19.49 1.39 -10.24
CA TRP A 113 18.36 1.51 -11.16
C TRP A 113 17.82 0.14 -11.57
N SER A 114 18.69 -0.83 -11.88
CA SER A 114 18.26 -2.19 -12.19
C SER A 114 17.51 -2.80 -11.01
N GLU A 115 18.07 -2.67 -9.81
CA GLU A 115 17.43 -3.20 -8.59
C GLU A 115 16.08 -2.54 -8.32
N PHE A 116 16.01 -1.21 -8.40
CA PHE A 116 14.77 -0.46 -8.22
C PHE A 116 13.71 -0.83 -9.25
N LYS A 117 14.13 -1.07 -10.50
CA LYS A 117 13.23 -1.42 -11.59
C LYS A 117 12.65 -2.82 -11.43
N ASP A 118 13.47 -3.80 -11.08
CA ASP A 118 13.03 -5.18 -10.89
C ASP A 118 12.10 -5.27 -9.68
N ALA A 119 12.50 -4.70 -8.53
CA ALA A 119 11.68 -4.69 -7.32
C ALA A 119 10.39 -3.86 -7.50
N GLY A 120 10.47 -2.72 -8.17
CA GLY A 120 9.34 -1.84 -8.42
C GLY A 120 8.29 -2.47 -9.34
N ALA A 121 8.70 -3.17 -10.39
CA ALA A 121 7.77 -3.85 -11.29
C ALA A 121 7.01 -4.98 -10.58
N GLU A 122 7.72 -5.78 -9.77
CA GLU A 122 7.09 -6.83 -8.97
C GLU A 122 6.13 -6.25 -7.91
N LEU A 123 6.50 -5.13 -7.28
CA LEU A 123 5.65 -4.45 -6.31
C LEU A 123 4.35 -3.95 -6.95
N VAL A 124 4.44 -3.29 -8.11
CA VAL A 124 3.26 -2.80 -8.83
C VAL A 124 2.28 -3.94 -9.10
N GLU A 125 2.76 -5.09 -9.58
CA GLU A 125 1.89 -6.24 -9.82
C GLU A 125 1.22 -6.72 -8.53
N ARG A 126 2.02 -7.04 -7.50
CA ARG A 126 1.50 -7.64 -6.26
C ARG A 126 0.54 -6.71 -5.52
N GLU A 127 0.89 -5.43 -5.41
CA GLU A 127 0.14 -4.47 -4.62
C GLU A 127 -1.18 -4.07 -5.30
N ILE A 128 -1.18 -3.88 -6.63
CA ILE A 128 -2.42 -3.62 -7.36
C ILE A 128 -3.39 -4.79 -7.24
N PHE A 129 -2.91 -6.03 -7.37
CA PHE A 129 -3.76 -7.20 -7.20
C PHE A 129 -4.27 -7.35 -5.77
N HIS A 130 -3.44 -7.05 -4.77
CA HIS A 130 -3.81 -7.05 -3.36
C HIS A 130 -4.95 -6.07 -3.08
N ILE A 131 -4.76 -4.78 -3.41
CA ILE A 131 -5.77 -3.73 -3.26
C ILE A 131 -7.09 -4.09 -3.98
N GLN A 132 -7.01 -4.69 -5.18
CA GLN A 132 -8.22 -5.13 -5.89
C GLN A 132 -9.06 -6.15 -5.11
N LYS A 133 -8.42 -7.08 -4.40
CA LYS A 133 -9.15 -8.06 -3.56
C LYS A 133 -9.81 -7.38 -2.37
N GLU A 134 -9.18 -6.36 -1.82
CA GLU A 134 -9.74 -5.61 -0.69
C GLU A 134 -10.93 -4.76 -1.13
N GLU A 135 -10.76 -4.00 -2.21
CA GLU A 135 -11.82 -3.18 -2.81
C GLU A 135 -13.05 -4.02 -3.20
N MET A 136 -12.82 -5.19 -3.81
CA MET A 136 -13.92 -6.04 -4.31
C MET A 136 -14.49 -6.98 -3.23
N GLY A 137 -13.68 -7.39 -2.26
CA GLY A 137 -14.01 -8.43 -1.28
C GLY A 137 -14.11 -7.88 0.14
N LEU A 138 -13.02 -7.31 0.66
CA LEU A 138 -12.93 -6.85 2.05
C LEU A 138 -13.94 -5.73 2.32
N LEU A 139 -14.02 -4.70 1.49
CA LEU A 139 -14.94 -3.57 1.71
C LEU A 139 -16.40 -4.00 1.70
N ALA A 140 -16.76 -4.95 0.82
CA ALA A 140 -18.10 -5.54 0.80
C ALA A 140 -18.39 -6.31 2.10
N ALA A 141 -17.40 -7.04 2.62
CA ALA A 141 -17.51 -7.77 3.87
C ALA A 141 -17.63 -6.83 5.09
N ILE A 142 -16.89 -5.71 5.12
CA ILE A 142 -17.06 -4.66 6.13
C ILE A 142 -18.51 -4.17 6.14
N SER A 143 -19.05 -3.81 4.97
CA SER A 143 -20.43 -3.33 4.86
C SER A 143 -21.49 -4.36 5.27
N ALA A 144 -21.18 -5.65 5.21
CA ALA A 144 -22.13 -6.71 5.51
C ALA A 144 -22.10 -7.16 6.98
N MET A 145 -20.93 -7.07 7.63
CA MET A 145 -20.67 -7.76 8.90
C MET A 145 -20.31 -6.83 10.06
N VAL A 146 -19.78 -5.63 9.77
CA VAL A 146 -19.40 -4.66 10.80
C VAL A 146 -20.61 -3.80 11.12
N ASP A 147 -21.04 -3.81 12.38
CA ASP A 147 -22.13 -2.97 12.85
C ASP A 147 -21.70 -1.48 12.93
N PRO A 148 -22.65 -0.53 12.96
CA PRO A 148 -22.31 0.90 12.92
C PRO A 148 -21.47 1.42 14.09
N GLU A 149 -21.55 0.80 15.28
CA GLU A 149 -20.76 1.22 16.45
C GLU A 149 -19.31 0.77 16.26
N THR A 150 -19.12 -0.51 15.91
CA THR A 150 -17.79 -1.05 15.60
C THR A 150 -17.13 -0.33 14.41
N ASP A 151 -17.88 0.02 13.36
CA ASP A 151 -17.36 0.78 12.22
C ASP A 151 -16.89 2.19 12.63
N ALA A 152 -17.60 2.86 13.54
CA ALA A 152 -17.20 4.18 14.02
C ALA A 152 -15.89 4.12 14.84
N ASP A 153 -15.75 3.10 15.69
CA ASP A 153 -14.55 2.88 16.51
C ASP A 153 -13.32 2.48 15.66
N LEU A 154 -13.53 1.64 14.65
CA LEU A 154 -12.50 1.29 13.67
C LEU A 154 -12.07 2.51 12.87
N ALA A 155 -13.02 3.32 12.38
CA ALA A 155 -12.71 4.53 11.62
C ALA A 155 -11.94 5.57 12.47
N GLU A 156 -12.25 5.69 13.76
CA GLU A 156 -11.49 6.55 14.67
C GLU A 156 -10.08 6.02 14.95
N THR A 157 -9.95 4.70 15.11
CA THR A 157 -8.64 4.05 15.23
C THR A 157 -7.80 4.26 13.97
N TYR A 158 -8.39 4.10 12.79
CA TYR A 158 -7.72 4.35 11.51
C TYR A 158 -7.17 5.77 11.42
N ARG A 159 -8.00 6.77 11.73
CA ARG A 159 -7.59 8.18 11.70
C ARG A 159 -6.44 8.50 12.67
N ARG A 160 -6.34 7.78 13.79
CA ARG A 160 -5.28 7.99 14.78
C ARG A 160 -3.96 7.33 14.38
N GLU A 161 -4.02 6.17 13.72
CA GLU A 161 -2.85 5.31 13.51
C GLU A 161 -2.31 5.36 12.08
N VAL A 162 -3.15 5.73 11.12
CA VAL A 162 -2.79 5.85 9.69
C VAL A 162 -2.88 7.30 9.19
N GLY A 163 -3.81 8.08 9.74
CA GLY A 163 -4.12 9.47 9.33
C GLY A 163 -3.14 10.55 9.77
#